data_AF-A0A920KWT2-F1
#
_entry.id   AF-A0A920KWT2-F1
#
_cell.length_a   1.000
_cell.length_b   1.000
_cell.length_c   1.000
_cell.angle_alpha   90.00
_cell.angle_beta   90.00
_cell.angle_gamma   90.00
#
_symmetry.space_group_name_H-M   'P 1'
#
loop_
_entity.id
_entity.type
_entity.pdbx_description
1 polymer ?
#
loop_
_entity_poly.entity_id
_entity_poly.type
_entity_poly.pdbx_seq_one_letter_code
_entity_poly.pdbx_strand_id
1 'polypeptide(L)'
;MSGSRFVILFGKIAKLERALKSFMIDRLTNSYGYTEVMPPVLVNEKTMTGTGQLPKFSEDLFKTIDNRWLIPTAEVPLTNLVSDMITPKKNLPMRFTAYTQCFRAEAGAAGRDTRGMIRNHQFSKVEMVSICDEDSSVDELDRMTGAAENILQSLELPYRVVLLASKDIGFSAKRTYDLEVWLPGQNDGQGCYREISSCSNCGSFQGRRMKARYKDESNNNKFVHTLNGSGLAVGRTIIAILENGQLSNGDIQLPKVLHEYMGADKISKD
;
A
#
# COMPACT_ATOMS: atom_id res chain seq x y z
N MET A 1 -17.69 -9.83 -17.95
CA MET A 1 -17.86 -8.42 -17.54
C MET A 1 -16.63 -7.61 -17.87
N SER A 2 -15.52 -7.74 -17.15
CA SER A 2 -14.32 -6.89 -17.35
C SER A 2 -13.12 -7.60 -18.01
N GLY A 3 -13.25 -8.88 -18.37
CA GLY A 3 -12.14 -9.70 -18.85
C GLY A 3 -11.47 -10.49 -17.71
N SER A 4 -10.28 -11.04 -17.97
CA SER A 4 -9.46 -11.74 -16.96
C SER A 4 -8.87 -10.76 -15.94
N ARG A 5 -8.41 -11.28 -14.78
CA ARG A 5 -7.77 -10.48 -13.71
C ARG A 5 -8.64 -9.36 -13.11
N PHE A 6 -9.94 -9.57 -13.14
CA PHE A 6 -10.94 -8.84 -12.37
C PHE A 6 -11.75 -9.83 -11.55
N VAL A 7 -12.06 -9.47 -10.31
CA VAL A 7 -12.79 -10.32 -9.36
C VAL A 7 -13.96 -9.54 -8.78
N ILE A 8 -15.09 -10.20 -8.59
CA ILE A 8 -16.25 -9.65 -7.89
C ILE A 8 -16.32 -10.31 -6.51
N LEU A 9 -16.37 -9.50 -5.46
CA LEU A 9 -16.62 -9.97 -4.10
C LEU A 9 -18.13 -9.91 -3.80
N PHE A 10 -18.65 -10.96 -3.18
CA PHE A 10 -20.06 -11.07 -2.80
C PHE A 10 -20.22 -11.30 -1.29
N GLY A 11 -21.34 -10.83 -0.75
CA GLY A 11 -21.78 -11.13 0.63
C GLY A 11 -20.72 -10.85 1.70
N LYS A 12 -20.44 -11.86 2.53
CA LYS A 12 -19.51 -11.76 3.67
C LYS A 12 -18.08 -11.39 3.25
N ILE A 13 -17.63 -11.76 2.05
CA ILE A 13 -16.29 -11.41 1.54
C ILE A 13 -16.21 -9.93 1.15
N ALA A 14 -17.27 -9.38 0.55
CA ALA A 14 -17.35 -7.93 0.31
C ALA A 14 -17.41 -7.13 1.62
N LYS A 15 -18.10 -7.67 2.65
CA LYS A 15 -18.08 -7.09 4.00
C LYS A 15 -16.67 -7.13 4.60
N LEU A 16 -15.93 -8.23 4.42
CA LEU A 16 -14.55 -8.37 4.88
C LEU A 16 -13.61 -7.32 4.25
N GLU A 17 -13.74 -7.03 2.95
CA GLU A 17 -12.96 -5.95 2.32
C GLU A 17 -13.20 -4.60 3.03
N ARG A 18 -14.47 -4.27 3.28
CA ARG A 18 -14.84 -3.03 3.99
C ARG A 18 -14.36 -3.01 5.44
N ALA A 19 -14.45 -4.15 6.14
CA ALA A 19 -13.95 -4.30 7.51
C ALA A 19 -12.44 -4.08 7.57
N LEU A 20 -11.68 -4.72 6.68
CA LEU A 20 -10.23 -4.58 6.60
C LEU A 20 -9.79 -3.16 6.30
N LYS A 21 -10.42 -2.50 5.32
CA LYS A 21 -10.20 -1.08 5.05
C LYS A 21 -10.35 -0.25 6.33
N SER A 22 -11.49 -0.40 7.01
CA SER A 22 -11.85 0.45 8.15
C SER A 22 -10.88 0.22 9.30
N PHE A 23 -10.65 -1.05 9.66
CA PHE A 23 -9.67 -1.45 10.67
C PHE A 23 -8.27 -0.88 10.41
N MET A 24 -7.76 -1.01 9.18
CA MET A 24 -6.42 -0.51 8.85
C MET A 24 -6.34 1.01 8.94
N ILE A 25 -7.34 1.74 8.44
CA ILE A 25 -7.39 3.20 8.54
C ILE A 25 -7.45 3.62 10.01
N ASP A 26 -8.36 3.05 10.80
CA ASP A 26 -8.53 3.37 12.22
C ASP A 26 -7.25 3.07 13.01
N ARG A 27 -6.54 1.99 12.67
CA ARG A 27 -5.26 1.66 13.31
C ARG A 27 -4.20 2.71 13.02
N LEU A 28 -4.08 3.12 11.75
CA LEU A 28 -3.07 4.08 11.32
C LEU A 28 -3.34 5.48 11.86
N THR A 29 -4.59 5.92 11.88
CA THR A 29 -4.98 7.25 12.38
C THR A 29 -4.87 7.31 13.91
N ASN A 30 -5.42 6.33 14.62
CA ASN A 30 -5.50 6.38 16.09
C ASN A 30 -4.17 6.03 16.79
N SER A 31 -3.37 5.12 16.22
CA SER A 31 -2.17 4.60 16.89
C SER A 31 -0.84 5.06 16.29
N TYR A 32 -0.83 5.51 15.02
CA TYR A 32 0.41 5.84 14.30
C TYR A 32 0.48 7.29 13.80
N GLY A 33 -0.51 8.13 14.15
CA GLY A 33 -0.51 9.56 13.87
C GLY A 33 -0.60 9.91 12.39
N TYR A 34 -1.19 9.04 11.58
CA TYR A 34 -1.48 9.36 10.18
C TYR A 34 -2.75 10.22 10.09
N THR A 35 -2.72 11.18 9.17
CA THR A 35 -3.93 11.91 8.75
C THR A 35 -4.60 11.14 7.62
N GLU A 36 -5.87 10.79 7.78
CA GLU A 36 -6.64 10.17 6.70
C GLU A 36 -6.94 11.18 5.59
N VAL A 37 -6.73 10.76 4.35
CA VAL A 37 -6.99 11.54 3.13
C VAL A 37 -7.79 10.69 2.15
N MET A 38 -8.76 11.30 1.48
CA MET A 38 -9.50 10.67 0.37
C MET A 38 -9.09 11.32 -0.96
N PRO A 39 -8.06 10.82 -1.65
CA PRO A 39 -7.57 11.43 -2.88
C PRO A 39 -8.37 10.99 -4.12
N PRO A 40 -8.33 11.76 -5.22
CA PRO A 40 -8.86 11.31 -6.51
C PRO A 40 -8.04 10.14 -7.07
N VAL A 41 -8.70 9.22 -7.78
CA VAL A 41 -8.05 8.08 -8.47
C VAL A 41 -7.60 8.41 -9.90
N LEU A 42 -7.97 9.59 -10.41
CA LEU A 42 -7.53 10.12 -11.70
C LEU A 42 -6.63 11.33 -11.47
N VAL A 43 -5.42 11.28 -12.02
CA VAL A 43 -4.42 12.35 -11.87
C VAL A 43 -3.85 12.76 -13.21
N ASN A 44 -3.23 13.94 -13.27
CA ASN A 44 -2.53 14.40 -14.46
C ASN A 44 -1.13 13.77 -14.57
N GLU A 45 -0.50 13.94 -15.72
CA GLU A 45 0.83 13.42 -16.02
C GLU A 45 1.91 13.94 -15.07
N LYS A 46 1.81 15.21 -14.64
CA LYS A 46 2.78 15.83 -13.72
C LYS A 46 2.77 15.12 -12.36
N THR A 47 1.60 14.77 -11.83
CA THR A 47 1.46 14.01 -10.58
C THR A 47 2.13 12.64 -10.70
N MET A 48 1.88 11.90 -11.78
CA MET A 48 2.52 10.60 -12.04
C MET A 48 4.05 10.71 -12.19
N THR A 49 4.51 11.79 -12.81
CA THR A 49 5.94 12.07 -13.00
C THR A 49 6.62 12.34 -11.65
N GLY A 50 5.95 13.04 -10.72
CA GLY A 50 6.48 13.39 -9.40
C GLY A 50 6.96 12.20 -8.58
N THR A 51 6.18 11.11 -8.56
CA THR A 51 6.53 9.89 -7.81
C THR A 51 7.40 8.90 -8.60
N GLY A 52 7.68 9.18 -9.88
CA GLY A 52 8.55 8.36 -10.72
C GLY A 52 7.82 7.25 -11.48
N GLN A 53 6.48 7.26 -11.50
CA GLN A 53 5.68 6.32 -12.31
C GLN A 53 5.92 6.58 -13.80
N LEU A 54 5.92 7.85 -14.20
CA LEU A 54 6.25 8.26 -15.55
C LEU A 54 7.69 8.82 -15.65
N PRO A 55 8.37 8.60 -16.80
CA PRO A 55 7.89 7.87 -17.99
C PRO A 55 8.10 6.34 -17.92
N LYS A 56 8.89 5.84 -16.97
CA LYS A 56 9.43 4.47 -16.97
C LYS A 56 8.36 3.37 -17.02
N PHE A 57 7.24 3.56 -16.32
CA PHE A 57 6.21 2.53 -16.16
C PHE A 57 4.95 2.85 -16.98
N SER A 58 5.03 3.66 -18.03
CA SER A 58 3.86 4.06 -18.84
C SER A 58 3.05 2.89 -19.40
N GLU A 59 3.72 1.79 -19.74
CA GLU A 59 3.08 0.58 -20.28
C GLU A 59 2.29 -0.21 -19.21
N ASP A 60 2.59 0.00 -17.93
CA ASP A 60 1.90 -0.67 -16.82
C ASP A 60 0.74 0.16 -16.25
N LEU A 61 0.40 1.29 -16.88
CA LEU A 61 -0.58 2.25 -16.40
C LEU A 61 -1.77 2.39 -17.35
N PHE A 62 -2.96 2.57 -16.78
CA PHE A 62 -4.13 2.93 -17.56
C PHE A 62 -4.21 4.44 -17.78
N LYS A 63 -4.26 4.85 -19.05
CA LYS A 63 -4.47 6.23 -19.48
C LYS A 63 -5.88 6.41 -20.04
N THR A 64 -6.55 7.48 -19.65
CA THR A 64 -7.85 7.88 -20.20
C THR A 64 -7.69 8.63 -21.52
N ILE A 65 -8.80 8.79 -22.25
CA ILE A 65 -8.83 9.54 -23.51
C ILE A 65 -8.57 11.05 -23.34
N ASP A 66 -8.81 11.61 -22.15
CA ASP A 66 -8.58 13.02 -21.83
C ASP A 66 -7.19 13.27 -21.20
N ASN A 67 -6.24 12.35 -21.40
CA ASN A 67 -4.85 12.43 -20.91
C ASN A 67 -4.69 12.45 -19.38
N ARG A 68 -5.61 11.84 -18.65
CA ARG A 68 -5.44 11.51 -17.23
C ARG A 68 -5.01 10.06 -17.05
N TRP A 69 -4.51 9.76 -15.87
CA TRP A 69 -4.00 8.44 -15.51
C TRP A 69 -4.75 7.93 -14.30
N LEU A 70 -5.16 6.66 -14.35
CA LEU A 70 -5.63 5.96 -13.15
C LEU A 70 -4.43 5.66 -12.26
N ILE A 71 -4.56 5.91 -10.96
CA ILE A 71 -3.45 5.73 -10.03
C ILE A 71 -3.16 4.23 -9.79
N PRO A 72 -1.89 3.79 -9.84
CA PRO A 72 -1.50 2.44 -9.46
C PRO A 72 -1.34 2.26 -7.94
N THR A 73 -1.39 3.36 -7.19
CA THR A 73 -1.29 3.44 -5.73
C THR A 73 -1.68 4.85 -5.24
N ALA A 74 -2.19 4.97 -4.01
CA ALA A 74 -2.46 6.27 -3.38
C ALA A 74 -1.18 7.08 -3.11
N GLU A 75 0.01 6.46 -3.13
CA GLU A 75 1.29 7.19 -3.05
C GLU A 75 1.33 8.34 -4.06
N VAL A 76 0.84 8.12 -5.27
CA VAL A 76 0.87 9.11 -6.36
C VAL A 76 0.23 10.44 -5.93
N PRO A 77 -1.06 10.49 -5.57
CA PRO A 77 -1.68 11.73 -5.13
C PRO A 77 -1.19 12.20 -3.75
N LEU A 78 -0.97 11.29 -2.79
CA LEU A 78 -0.60 11.67 -1.42
C LEU A 78 0.77 12.36 -1.36
N THR A 79 1.78 11.81 -2.03
CA THR A 79 3.12 12.39 -2.02
C THR A 79 3.13 13.75 -2.75
N ASN A 80 2.28 13.93 -3.77
CA ASN A 80 2.14 15.18 -4.51
C ASN A 80 1.35 16.27 -3.78
N LEU A 81 0.80 16.03 -2.59
CA LEU A 81 0.17 17.08 -1.78
C LEU A 81 1.13 18.24 -1.46
N VAL A 82 2.44 17.98 -1.50
CA VAL A 82 3.51 18.98 -1.26
C VAL A 82 4.24 19.41 -2.55
N SER A 83 3.69 19.07 -3.72
CA SER A 83 4.30 19.40 -5.01
C SER A 83 4.38 20.91 -5.24
N ASP A 84 5.53 21.39 -5.71
CA ASP A 84 5.90 22.80 -5.88
C ASP A 84 5.82 23.66 -4.59
N MET A 85 5.76 23.06 -3.40
CA MET A 85 5.67 23.78 -2.13
C MET A 85 7.02 23.93 -1.41
N ILE A 86 7.09 24.93 -0.52
CA ILE A 86 8.08 25.02 0.55
C ILE A 86 7.35 24.75 1.88
N THR A 87 7.45 23.52 2.37
CA THR A 87 6.82 23.08 3.61
C THR A 87 7.55 23.65 4.83
N PRO A 88 6.83 24.20 5.83
CA PRO A 88 7.44 24.62 7.09
C PRO A 88 8.08 23.44 7.83
N LYS A 89 9.34 23.56 8.28
CA LYS A 89 10.06 22.47 8.99
C LYS A 89 9.29 21.94 10.20
N LYS A 90 8.59 22.83 10.94
CA LYS A 90 7.75 22.46 12.09
C LYS A 90 6.57 21.53 11.78
N ASN A 91 6.18 21.42 10.50
CA ASN A 91 5.10 20.52 10.08
C ASN A 91 5.63 19.13 9.72
N LEU A 92 6.96 18.94 9.65
CA LEU A 92 7.58 17.66 9.33
C LEU A 92 7.82 16.85 10.63
N PRO A 93 7.67 15.51 10.61
CA PRO A 93 7.16 14.72 9.47
C PRO A 93 5.63 14.87 9.30
N MET A 94 5.19 15.04 8.05
CA MET A 94 3.77 14.95 7.68
C MET A 94 3.46 13.50 7.31
N ARG A 95 2.39 12.94 7.85
CA ARG A 95 2.02 11.53 7.68
C ARG A 95 0.60 11.42 7.16
N PHE A 96 0.41 10.75 6.02
CA PHE A 96 -0.88 10.58 5.37
C PHE A 96 -1.21 9.11 5.16
N THR A 97 -2.48 8.75 5.32
CA THR A 97 -3.00 7.43 4.93
C THR A 97 -4.25 7.57 4.07
N ALA A 98 -4.46 6.62 3.16
CA ALA A 98 -5.64 6.59 2.32
C ALA A 98 -5.99 5.17 1.90
N TYR A 99 -7.28 4.86 1.86
CA TYR A 99 -7.78 3.72 1.11
C TYR A 99 -8.13 4.15 -0.31
N THR A 100 -7.60 3.48 -1.32
CA THR A 100 -7.97 3.71 -2.72
C THR A 100 -8.14 2.41 -3.49
N GLN A 101 -8.95 2.48 -4.55
CA GLN A 101 -8.88 1.53 -5.66
C GLN A 101 -7.64 1.89 -6.50
N CYS A 102 -6.83 0.89 -6.80
CA CYS A 102 -5.55 0.98 -7.51
C CYS A 102 -5.66 0.20 -8.82
N PHE A 103 -5.03 0.72 -9.88
CA PHE A 103 -5.17 0.19 -11.23
C PHE A 103 -3.81 -0.06 -11.89
N ARG A 104 -3.58 -1.27 -12.40
CA ARG A 104 -2.33 -1.65 -13.11
C ARG A 104 -2.65 -2.47 -14.37
N ALA A 105 -1.97 -2.18 -15.46
CA ALA A 105 -2.17 -2.89 -16.72
C ALA A 105 -1.54 -4.29 -16.69
N GLU A 106 -0.61 -4.57 -15.78
CA GLU A 106 0.07 -5.86 -15.58
C GLU A 106 0.74 -6.38 -16.88
N ALA A 107 1.29 -5.45 -17.68
CA ALA A 107 1.78 -5.69 -19.04
C ALA A 107 2.98 -6.67 -19.10
N GLY A 108 3.75 -6.78 -18.01
CA GLY A 108 4.91 -7.70 -17.89
C GLY A 108 4.62 -9.04 -17.20
N ALA A 109 3.37 -9.30 -16.78
CA ALA A 109 3.05 -10.41 -15.89
C ALA A 109 2.46 -11.66 -16.58
N ALA A 110 2.67 -11.83 -17.89
CA ALA A 110 2.08 -12.92 -18.66
C ALA A 110 2.38 -14.29 -18.03
N GLY A 111 1.32 -15.10 -17.79
CA GLY A 111 1.44 -16.47 -17.29
C GLY A 111 1.69 -16.66 -15.78
N ARG A 112 1.98 -15.59 -15.01
CA ARG A 112 2.16 -15.68 -13.55
C ARG A 112 0.91 -15.24 -12.78
N ASP A 113 0.58 -15.96 -11.70
CA ASP A 113 -0.51 -15.67 -10.76
C ASP A 113 -1.83 -15.32 -11.45
N THR A 114 -2.19 -16.12 -12.47
CA THR A 114 -3.33 -15.85 -13.35
C THR A 114 -4.69 -16.24 -12.75
N ARG A 115 -4.69 -16.89 -11.59
CA ARG A 115 -5.88 -17.35 -10.86
C ARG A 115 -5.93 -16.75 -9.45
N GLY A 116 -7.13 -16.48 -8.95
CA GLY A 116 -7.35 -15.93 -7.61
C GLY A 116 -7.28 -14.40 -7.56
N MET A 117 -6.84 -13.84 -6.43
CA MET A 117 -6.85 -12.40 -6.17
C MET A 117 -5.46 -11.80 -5.86
N ILE A 118 -4.38 -12.55 -6.06
CA ILE A 118 -3.01 -12.09 -5.76
C ILE A 118 -2.57 -10.97 -6.71
N ARG A 119 -2.99 -11.06 -7.98
CA ARG A 119 -2.62 -10.16 -9.06
C ARG A 119 -3.81 -9.84 -9.95
N ASN A 120 -4.32 -8.61 -9.84
CA ASN A 120 -5.51 -8.12 -10.55
C ASN A 120 -5.24 -6.74 -11.17
N HIS A 121 -5.97 -6.39 -12.21
CA HIS A 121 -5.91 -5.06 -12.83
C HIS A 121 -6.49 -3.96 -11.93
N GLN A 122 -7.45 -4.33 -11.08
CA GLN A 122 -8.03 -3.48 -10.06
C GLN A 122 -7.93 -4.18 -8.70
N PHE A 123 -7.39 -3.48 -7.71
CA PHE A 123 -7.28 -3.96 -6.34
C PHE A 123 -7.33 -2.78 -5.37
N SER A 124 -7.67 -3.03 -4.12
CA SER A 124 -7.70 -2.00 -3.09
C SER A 124 -6.51 -2.10 -2.15
N LYS A 125 -6.07 -0.94 -1.66
CA LYS A 125 -4.91 -0.82 -0.77
C LYS A 125 -5.12 0.32 0.21
N VAL A 126 -4.68 0.13 1.45
CA VAL A 126 -4.48 1.23 2.40
C VAL A 126 -3.02 1.64 2.32
N GLU A 127 -2.76 2.88 1.96
CA GLU A 127 -1.41 3.43 1.78
C GLU A 127 -0.99 4.23 3.00
N MET A 128 0.31 4.28 3.24
CA MET A 128 1.00 5.17 4.16
C MET A 128 2.01 6.00 3.37
N VAL A 129 2.01 7.31 3.56
CA VAL A 129 3.01 8.23 3.00
C VAL A 129 3.54 9.12 4.10
N SER A 130 4.85 9.28 4.14
CA SER A 130 5.51 10.26 5.01
C SER A 130 6.34 11.24 4.20
N ILE A 131 6.18 12.52 4.49
CA ILE A 131 7.03 13.61 4.01
C ILE A 131 7.84 14.11 5.19
N CYS A 132 9.17 14.01 5.12
CA CYS A 132 10.06 14.32 6.23
C CYS A 132 11.27 15.13 5.78
N ASP A 133 12.03 15.63 6.75
CA ASP A 133 13.36 16.16 6.52
C ASP A 133 14.37 15.01 6.30
N GLU A 134 15.61 15.38 6.01
CA GLU A 134 16.67 14.41 5.69
C GLU A 134 17.08 13.57 6.91
N ASP A 135 17.10 14.19 8.10
CA ASP A 135 17.66 13.60 9.32
C ASP A 135 16.70 12.55 9.90
N SER A 136 15.39 12.80 9.85
CA SER A 136 14.37 11.86 10.33
C SER A 136 14.03 10.73 9.35
N SER A 137 14.58 10.76 8.13
CA SER A 137 14.15 9.89 7.03
C SER A 137 14.41 8.39 7.26
N VAL A 138 15.50 8.02 7.94
CA VAL A 138 15.83 6.61 8.21
C VAL A 138 14.90 6.06 9.28
N ASP A 139 14.77 6.76 10.41
CA ASP A 139 13.91 6.35 11.53
C ASP A 139 12.43 6.28 11.13
N GLU A 140 12.00 7.15 10.21
CA GLU A 140 10.64 7.15 9.69
C GLU A 140 10.33 5.88 8.86
N LEU A 141 11.33 5.26 8.22
CA LEU A 141 11.16 4.00 7.50
C LEU A 141 10.89 2.85 8.48
N ASP A 142 11.67 2.77 9.56
CA ASP A 142 11.51 1.72 10.57
C ASP A 142 10.17 1.89 11.30
N ARG A 143 9.77 3.14 11.61
CA ARG A 143 8.43 3.44 12.16
C ARG A 143 7.31 3.03 11.21
N MET A 144 7.42 3.35 9.92
CA MET A 144 6.43 2.99 8.91
C MET A 144 6.31 1.47 8.73
N THR A 145 7.45 0.77 8.71
CA THR A 145 7.51 -0.69 8.64
C THR A 145 6.82 -1.30 9.86
N GLY A 146 7.13 -0.81 11.06
CA GLY A 146 6.47 -1.22 12.30
C GLY A 146 4.96 -0.97 12.32
N ALA A 147 4.46 0.04 11.61
CA ALA A 147 3.02 0.26 11.46
C ALA A 147 2.35 -0.82 10.60
N ALA A 148 2.97 -1.23 9.49
CA ALA A 148 2.48 -2.34 8.66
C ALA A 148 2.56 -3.69 9.41
N GLU A 149 3.67 -3.93 10.11
CA GLU A 149 3.84 -5.13 10.94
C GLU A 149 2.76 -5.24 12.01
N ASN A 150 2.43 -4.13 12.67
CA ASN A 150 1.43 -4.13 13.71
C ASN A 150 0.01 -4.46 13.21
N ILE A 151 -0.31 -4.08 11.97
CA ILE A 151 -1.56 -4.50 11.32
C ILE A 151 -1.57 -6.03 11.15
N LEU A 152 -0.48 -6.63 10.65
CA LEU A 152 -0.36 -8.10 10.50
C LEU A 152 -0.44 -8.83 11.85
N GLN A 153 0.27 -8.34 12.86
CA GLN A 153 0.25 -8.90 14.21
C GLN A 153 -1.16 -8.85 14.82
N SER A 154 -1.86 -7.72 14.64
CA SER A 154 -3.23 -7.55 15.13
C SER A 154 -4.23 -8.46 14.42
N LEU A 155 -3.97 -8.77 13.14
CA LEU A 155 -4.72 -9.76 12.36
C LEU A 155 -4.30 -11.20 12.64
N GLU A 156 -3.33 -11.43 13.53
CA GLU A 156 -2.82 -12.76 13.87
C GLU A 156 -2.25 -13.52 12.64
N LEU A 157 -1.69 -12.79 11.67
CA LEU A 157 -1.14 -13.35 10.44
C LEU A 157 0.38 -13.59 10.54
N PRO A 158 0.88 -14.82 10.33
CA PRO A 158 2.32 -15.09 10.31
C PRO A 158 2.99 -14.37 9.14
N TYR A 159 4.10 -13.68 9.41
CA TYR A 159 4.81 -12.91 8.40
C TYR A 159 6.32 -12.90 8.64
N ARG A 160 7.07 -12.43 7.63
CA ARG A 160 8.49 -12.09 7.74
C ARG A 160 8.77 -10.74 7.12
N VAL A 161 9.85 -10.09 7.56
CA VAL A 161 10.37 -8.85 6.97
C VAL A 161 11.61 -9.17 6.14
N VAL A 162 11.66 -8.66 4.91
CA VAL A 162 12.75 -8.89 3.96
C VAL A 162 13.33 -7.54 3.53
N LEU A 163 14.62 -7.33 3.78
CA LEU A 163 15.35 -6.21 3.17
C LEU A 163 15.66 -6.56 1.71
N LEU A 164 15.18 -5.76 0.77
CA LEU A 164 15.37 -6.03 -0.65
C LEU A 164 16.80 -5.76 -1.11
N ALA A 165 17.29 -6.61 -2.02
CA ALA A 165 18.55 -6.38 -2.70
C ALA A 165 18.44 -5.21 -3.69
N SER A 166 19.56 -4.60 -4.06
CA SER A 166 19.59 -3.39 -4.90
C SER A 166 18.94 -3.55 -6.29
N LYS A 167 18.82 -4.77 -6.82
CA LYS A 167 18.14 -5.03 -8.09
C LYS A 167 16.62 -5.16 -7.96
N ASP A 168 16.12 -5.37 -6.75
CA ASP A 168 14.71 -5.64 -6.47
C ASP A 168 13.99 -4.42 -5.86
N ILE A 169 14.72 -3.39 -5.43
CA ILE A 169 14.12 -2.14 -4.98
C ILE A 169 13.45 -1.37 -6.13
N GLY A 170 12.36 -0.67 -5.82
CA GLY A 170 11.62 0.17 -6.77
C GLY A 170 12.46 1.31 -7.33
N PHE A 171 12.10 1.82 -8.52
CA PHE A 171 12.86 2.85 -9.23
C PHE A 171 13.09 4.14 -8.43
N SER A 172 12.14 4.52 -7.57
CA SER A 172 12.23 5.70 -6.72
C SER A 172 12.90 5.43 -5.37
N ALA A 173 13.12 4.18 -5.00
CA ALA A 173 13.54 3.79 -3.67
C ALA A 173 15.06 3.81 -3.50
N LYS A 174 15.49 4.19 -2.30
CA LYS A 174 16.86 4.08 -1.79
C LYS A 174 17.03 2.86 -0.89
N ARG A 175 15.97 2.48 -0.16
CA ARG A 175 15.90 1.30 0.73
C ARG A 175 14.45 0.85 0.85
N THR A 176 14.22 -0.46 0.82
CA THR A 176 12.88 -1.04 0.89
C THR A 176 12.86 -2.28 1.77
N TYR A 177 11.87 -2.37 2.64
CA TYR A 177 11.50 -3.60 3.35
C TYR A 177 10.18 -4.12 2.79
N ASP A 178 10.17 -5.38 2.37
CA ASP A 178 8.94 -6.09 2.09
C ASP A 178 8.49 -6.87 3.32
N LEU A 179 7.19 -6.83 3.59
CA LEU A 179 6.54 -7.74 4.52
C LEU A 179 5.87 -8.80 3.68
N GLU A 180 6.19 -10.06 3.98
CA GLU A 180 5.61 -11.20 3.31
C GLU A 180 4.78 -12.02 4.29
N VAL A 181 3.53 -12.31 3.93
CA VAL A 181 2.61 -13.11 4.74
C VAL A 181 2.67 -14.57 4.34
N TRP A 182 2.54 -15.47 5.31
CA TRP A 182 2.43 -16.91 5.04
C TRP A 182 1.07 -17.26 4.45
N LEU A 183 1.07 -17.94 3.30
CA LEU A 183 -0.12 -18.41 2.62
C LEU A 183 -0.06 -19.94 2.44
N PRO A 184 -0.75 -20.73 3.30
CA PRO A 184 -0.73 -22.19 3.26
C PRO A 184 -1.14 -22.83 1.93
N GLY A 185 -2.09 -22.23 1.21
CA GLY A 185 -2.62 -22.79 -0.04
C GLY A 185 -1.70 -22.60 -1.24
N GLN A 186 -0.68 -21.76 -1.12
CA GLN A 186 0.28 -21.50 -2.19
C GLN A 186 1.25 -22.67 -2.38
N ASN A 187 1.96 -22.66 -3.53
CA ASN A 187 2.95 -23.70 -3.87
C ASN A 187 2.35 -25.12 -3.79
N ASP A 188 1.19 -25.30 -4.44
CA ASP A 188 0.42 -26.56 -4.45
C ASP A 188 0.11 -27.11 -3.04
N GLY A 189 -0.21 -26.20 -2.11
CA GLY A 189 -0.55 -26.54 -0.72
C GLY A 189 0.64 -26.79 0.21
N GLN A 190 1.87 -26.57 -0.26
CA GLN A 190 3.08 -26.62 0.60
C GLN A 190 3.27 -25.33 1.42
N GLY A 191 2.56 -24.27 1.03
CA GLY A 191 2.65 -22.95 1.61
C GLY A 191 3.89 -22.17 1.16
N CYS A 192 3.75 -20.86 1.09
CA CYS A 192 4.90 -19.96 0.91
C CYS A 192 4.62 -18.56 1.46
N TYR A 193 5.70 -17.81 1.68
CA TYR A 193 5.62 -16.39 1.96
C TYR A 193 5.38 -15.61 0.65
N ARG A 194 4.42 -14.68 0.67
CA ARG A 194 4.13 -13.77 -0.44
C ARG A 194 4.07 -12.33 0.06
N GLU A 195 4.63 -11.42 -0.72
CA GLU A 195 4.57 -9.98 -0.46
C GLU A 195 3.13 -9.52 -0.18
N ILE A 196 2.93 -8.76 0.88
CA ILE A 196 1.64 -8.12 1.24
C ILE A 196 1.78 -6.62 1.50
N SER A 197 2.97 -6.18 1.84
CA SER A 197 3.35 -4.78 1.97
C SER A 197 4.79 -4.57 1.53
N SER A 198 5.08 -3.37 1.04
CA SER A 198 6.41 -2.88 0.70
C SER A 198 6.53 -1.46 1.26
N CYS A 199 7.51 -1.23 2.14
CA CYS A 199 7.80 0.05 2.77
C CYS A 199 9.15 0.57 2.25
N SER A 200 9.14 1.73 1.61
CA SER A 200 10.27 2.30 0.90
C SER A 200 10.61 3.70 1.37
N ASN A 201 11.90 3.96 1.53
CA ASN A 201 12.46 5.30 1.65
C ASN A 201 13.03 5.73 0.29
N CYS A 202 12.51 6.82 -0.27
CA CYS A 202 12.90 7.36 -1.57
C CYS A 202 13.95 8.48 -1.48
N GLY A 203 14.36 8.86 -0.27
CA GLY A 203 15.17 10.05 -0.03
C GLY A 203 14.59 11.28 -0.71
N SER A 204 15.46 12.14 -1.26
CA SER A 204 15.04 13.33 -2.00
C SER A 204 14.62 13.06 -3.46
N PHE A 205 14.55 11.80 -3.92
CA PHE A 205 14.28 11.49 -5.34
C PHE A 205 12.97 12.10 -5.82
N GLN A 206 11.87 11.82 -5.13
CA GLN A 206 10.55 12.35 -5.49
C GLN A 206 10.44 13.83 -5.15
N GLY A 207 11.01 14.27 -4.01
CA GLY A 207 11.07 15.68 -3.63
C GLY A 207 11.67 16.58 -4.72
N ARG A 208 12.73 16.12 -5.39
CA ARG A 208 13.35 16.82 -6.54
C ARG A 208 12.42 16.91 -7.74
N ARG A 209 11.78 15.81 -8.11
CA ARG A 209 10.86 15.74 -9.27
C ARG A 209 9.62 16.59 -9.08
N MET A 210 9.13 16.68 -7.84
CA MET A 210 7.99 17.51 -7.45
C MET A 210 8.37 18.95 -7.08
N LYS A 211 9.66 19.31 -7.02
CA LYS A 211 10.15 20.58 -6.48
C LYS A 211 9.66 20.89 -5.04
N ALA A 212 9.38 19.85 -4.26
CA ALA A 212 8.92 19.92 -2.89
C ALA A 212 10.12 20.12 -1.94
N ARG A 213 10.08 21.21 -1.18
CA ARG A 213 11.21 21.68 -0.36
C ARG A 213 10.77 22.02 1.06
N TYR A 214 11.73 22.18 1.95
CA TYR A 214 11.58 22.83 3.24
C TYR A 214 12.78 23.74 3.48
N LYS A 215 12.70 24.59 4.51
CA LYS A 215 13.84 25.41 4.94
C LYS A 215 14.54 24.76 6.12
N ASP A 216 15.87 24.62 6.03
CA ASP A 216 16.68 24.20 7.16
C ASP A 216 16.89 25.36 8.17
N GLU A 217 17.64 25.10 9.24
CA GLU A 217 17.91 26.08 10.30
C GLU A 217 18.70 27.29 9.82
N SER A 218 19.48 27.11 8.75
CA SER A 218 20.24 28.14 8.06
C SER A 218 19.41 28.85 6.97
N ASN A 219 18.09 28.62 6.92
CA ASN A 219 17.15 29.20 5.95
C ASN A 219 17.44 28.81 4.48
N ASN A 220 18.22 27.75 4.26
CA ASN A 220 18.48 27.19 2.93
C ASN A 220 17.34 26.26 2.51
N ASN A 221 17.05 26.23 1.20
CA ASN A 221 16.10 25.28 0.65
C ASN A 221 16.73 23.88 0.56
N LYS A 222 16.16 22.93 1.29
CA LYS A 222 16.43 21.49 1.12
C LYS A 222 15.22 20.79 0.50
N PHE A 223 15.45 19.74 -0.27
CA PHE A 223 14.35 18.90 -0.77
C PHE A 223 13.84 17.99 0.34
N VAL A 224 12.52 17.82 0.42
CA VAL A 224 11.92 16.85 1.37
C VAL A 224 12.35 15.43 1.01
N HIS A 225 12.45 14.58 2.02
CA HIS A 225 12.49 13.15 1.84
C HIS A 225 11.08 12.57 1.84
N THR A 226 10.86 11.56 1.01
CA THR A 226 9.56 10.89 0.90
C THR A 226 9.70 9.41 1.22
N LEU A 227 8.70 8.89 1.92
CA LEU A 227 8.54 7.48 2.19
C LEU A 227 7.13 7.06 1.82
N ASN A 228 7.00 5.82 1.35
CA ASN A 228 5.72 5.21 1.08
C ASN A 228 5.72 3.77 1.58
N GLY A 229 4.56 3.31 2.01
CA GLY A 229 4.37 1.97 2.52
C GLY A 229 2.95 1.53 2.26
N SER A 230 2.75 0.25 2.00
CA SER A 230 1.40 -0.30 2.06
C SER A 230 1.08 -0.55 3.53
N GLY A 231 -0.05 -0.05 4.05
CA GLY A 231 -0.61 -0.54 5.30
C GLY A 231 -0.76 -2.05 5.18
N LEU A 232 -1.65 -2.49 4.28
CA LEU A 232 -1.60 -3.78 3.58
C LEU A 232 -2.36 -3.67 2.24
N ALA A 233 -2.02 -4.53 1.27
CA ALA A 233 -2.88 -4.76 0.12
C ALA A 233 -4.13 -5.57 0.56
N VAL A 234 -5.32 -4.98 0.44
CA VAL A 234 -6.53 -5.53 1.07
C VAL A 234 -6.91 -6.88 0.45
N GLY A 235 -6.82 -7.02 -0.88
CA GLY A 235 -7.11 -8.28 -1.57
C GLY A 235 -6.20 -9.44 -1.12
N ARG A 236 -4.90 -9.18 -0.95
CA ARG A 236 -3.95 -10.19 -0.42
C ARG A 236 -4.21 -10.49 1.06
N THR A 237 -4.65 -9.50 1.83
CA THR A 237 -5.04 -9.68 3.24
C THR A 237 -6.27 -10.58 3.38
N ILE A 238 -7.27 -10.43 2.48
CA ILE A 238 -8.42 -11.33 2.41
C ILE A 238 -7.94 -12.76 2.19
N ILE A 239 -7.07 -13.01 1.21
CA ILE A 239 -6.52 -14.35 0.96
C ILE A 239 -5.83 -14.90 2.22
N ALA A 240 -4.99 -14.10 2.87
CA ALA A 240 -4.28 -14.52 4.08
C ALA A 240 -5.23 -14.91 5.22
N ILE A 241 -6.30 -14.15 5.46
CA ILE A 241 -7.32 -14.48 6.46
C ILE A 241 -8.08 -15.74 6.08
N LEU A 242 -8.47 -15.88 4.82
CA LEU A 242 -9.19 -17.05 4.35
C LEU A 242 -8.35 -18.32 4.48
N GLU A 243 -7.07 -18.29 4.09
CA GLU A 243 -6.21 -19.48 4.11
C GLU A 243 -5.74 -19.84 5.54
N ASN A 244 -5.36 -18.86 6.36
CA ASN A 244 -4.89 -19.14 7.73
C ASN A 244 -6.05 -19.36 8.73
N GLY A 245 -7.26 -18.89 8.41
CA GLY A 245 -8.44 -19.00 9.27
C GLY A 245 -9.32 -20.22 8.99
N GLN A 246 -8.95 -21.13 8.08
CA GLN A 246 -9.81 -22.26 7.72
C GLN A 246 -10.04 -23.20 8.91
N LEU A 247 -11.31 -23.53 9.15
CA LEU A 247 -11.73 -24.56 10.09
C LEU A 247 -12.05 -25.85 9.34
N SER A 248 -12.01 -27.00 10.04
CA SER A 248 -12.25 -28.32 9.44
C SER A 248 -13.65 -28.49 8.85
N ASN A 249 -14.63 -27.71 9.31
CA ASN A 249 -16.00 -27.67 8.77
C ASN A 249 -16.15 -26.74 7.54
N GLY A 250 -15.09 -26.04 7.14
CA GLY A 250 -15.07 -25.10 6.02
C GLY A 250 -15.48 -23.66 6.36
N ASP A 251 -15.81 -23.37 7.62
CA ASP A 251 -15.94 -21.99 8.11
C ASP A 251 -14.56 -21.31 8.15
N ILE A 252 -14.56 -19.97 8.13
CA ILE A 252 -13.33 -19.18 8.31
C ILE A 252 -13.41 -18.44 9.64
N GLN A 253 -12.51 -18.77 10.55
CA GLN A 253 -12.29 -18.03 11.79
C GLN A 253 -11.77 -16.62 11.47
N LEU A 254 -12.40 -15.59 12.03
CA LEU A 254 -11.94 -14.21 11.89
C LEU A 254 -11.01 -13.83 13.05
N PRO A 255 -9.94 -13.03 12.78
CA PRO A 255 -9.15 -12.38 13.82
C PRO A 255 -10.04 -11.53 14.74
N LYS A 256 -9.72 -11.50 16.04
CA LYS A 256 -10.55 -10.81 17.05
C LYS A 256 -10.79 -9.33 16.74
N VAL A 257 -9.77 -8.66 16.19
CA VAL A 257 -9.85 -7.23 15.82
C VAL A 257 -10.88 -6.94 14.74
N LEU A 258 -11.35 -7.95 14.00
CA LEU A 258 -12.37 -7.79 12.97
C LEU A 258 -13.79 -8.08 13.44
N HIS A 259 -13.98 -8.61 14.65
CA HIS A 259 -15.30 -9.09 15.12
C HIS A 259 -16.34 -7.97 15.14
N GLU A 260 -15.97 -6.78 15.61
CA GLU A 260 -16.87 -5.62 15.65
C GLU A 260 -17.24 -5.15 14.23
N TYR A 261 -16.26 -5.02 13.34
CA TYR A 261 -16.47 -4.63 11.94
C TYR A 261 -17.31 -5.64 11.16
N MET A 262 -17.12 -6.93 11.45
CA MET A 262 -17.81 -8.04 10.80
C MET A 262 -19.15 -8.37 11.46
N GLY A 263 -19.39 -7.95 12.70
CA GLY A 263 -20.54 -8.36 13.51
C GLY A 263 -20.63 -9.89 13.69
N ALA A 264 -19.50 -10.58 13.61
CA ALA A 264 -19.39 -12.04 13.65
C ALA A 264 -17.94 -12.42 13.97
N ASP A 265 -17.76 -13.56 14.62
CA ASP A 265 -16.46 -14.16 14.93
C ASP A 265 -15.93 -15.07 13.81
N LYS A 266 -16.79 -15.45 12.86
CA LYS A 266 -16.44 -16.29 11.71
C LYS A 266 -17.27 -15.97 10.47
N ILE A 267 -16.76 -16.39 9.31
CA ILE A 267 -17.50 -16.44 8.05
C ILE A 267 -17.95 -17.88 7.82
N SER A 268 -19.25 -18.14 7.92
CA SER A 268 -19.80 -19.46 7.64
C SER A 268 -19.67 -19.81 6.16
N LYS A 269 -19.41 -21.09 5.86
CA LYS A 269 -19.42 -21.64 4.49
C LYS A 269 -20.78 -21.49 3.81
N ASP A 270 -21.85 -21.57 4.60
CA ASP A 270 -23.25 -21.42 4.18
C ASP A 270 -23.70 -19.96 4.04
#